data_AF-A0A6H3NRP9-F1
#
_entry.id   AF-A0A6H3NRP9-F1
#
_cell.length_a   1.000
_cell.length_b   1.000
_cell.length_c   1.000
_cell.angle_alpha   90.00
_cell.angle_beta   90.00
_cell.angle_gamma   90.00
#
_symmetry.space_group_name_H-M   'P 1'
#
loop_
_entity.id
_entity.type
_entity.pdbx_description
1 polymer ?
#
loop_
_entity_poly.entity_id
_entity_poly.type
_entity_poly.pdbx_seq_one_letter_code
_entity_poly.pdbx_strand_id
1 'polypeptide(L)'
;MKTILIFSLFLLSCQTTAINRTSKEGMKADLISRKIRLTPDKQNADLVTLVIHKSSNVKNFSISEVCLNFKIKSLGIHNEEFDDLFFRNIRQCDWSNLEEVAISSKKVDLKLICSLFKISNQRQKSLLIQNLILDQSLNHCNSAETGISSLGLDDIQFNGEFNFCNTLRNFSTIDLLSILKSSEGKKELACILDLPNLNYLSLQNWKGASISDFLDLVKKYEIKYKRKLQADVEDPLGYEK
;
A
#
# COMPACT_ATOMS: atom_id res chain seq x y z
N MET A 1 71.38 14.75 -8.37
CA MET A 1 69.98 15.18 -8.16
C MET A 1 69.08 14.51 -9.18
N LYS A 2 68.18 13.63 -8.74
CA LYS A 2 66.78 13.50 -9.22
C LYS A 2 66.10 12.31 -8.49
N THR A 3 65.42 12.72 -7.42
CA THR A 3 64.18 12.24 -6.83
C THR A 3 63.74 10.79 -7.10
N ILE A 4 63.86 9.94 -6.07
CA ILE A 4 63.12 8.68 -5.95
C ILE A 4 61.73 9.03 -5.38
N LEU A 5 60.67 8.79 -6.14
CA LEU A 5 59.30 8.85 -5.67
C LEU A 5 58.98 7.55 -4.93
N ILE A 6 58.86 7.63 -3.60
CA ILE A 6 58.33 6.53 -2.78
C ILE A 6 56.80 6.68 -2.78
N PHE A 7 56.12 5.80 -3.51
CA PHE A 7 54.67 5.69 -3.51
C PHE A 7 54.26 4.88 -2.27
N SER A 8 53.98 5.57 -1.16
CA SER A 8 53.40 4.95 0.04
C SER A 8 51.96 4.53 -0.26
N LEU A 9 51.75 3.25 -0.58
CA LEU A 9 50.43 2.64 -0.57
C LEU A 9 49.89 2.67 0.86
N PHE A 10 49.02 3.64 1.14
CA PHE A 10 48.10 3.54 2.27
C PHE A 10 47.13 2.39 1.99
N LEU A 11 47.47 1.21 2.51
CA LEU A 11 46.52 0.12 2.71
C LEU A 11 45.52 0.58 3.78
N LEU A 12 44.49 1.31 3.33
CA LEU A 12 43.25 1.45 4.09
C LEU A 12 42.68 0.04 4.23
N SER A 13 43.02 -0.64 5.33
CA SER A 13 42.30 -1.81 5.80
C SER A 13 40.87 -1.36 6.07
N CYS A 14 40.01 -1.52 5.08
CA CYS A 14 38.57 -1.47 5.25
C CYS A 14 38.23 -2.66 6.16
N GLN A 15 38.24 -2.43 7.47
CA GLN A 15 37.61 -3.33 8.41
C GLN A 15 36.13 -3.30 8.06
N THR A 16 35.71 -4.21 7.19
CA THR A 16 34.31 -4.57 7.06
C THR A 16 33.91 -5.05 8.44
N THR A 17 33.27 -4.18 9.22
CA THR A 17 32.49 -4.59 10.38
C THR A 17 31.55 -5.66 9.87
N ALA A 18 31.82 -6.91 10.26
CA ALA A 18 30.94 -8.02 9.94
C ALA A 18 29.60 -7.67 10.58
N ILE A 19 28.65 -7.22 9.76
CA ILE A 19 27.28 -7.00 10.19
C ILE A 19 26.81 -8.36 10.68
N ASN A 20 26.66 -8.49 12.00
CA ASN A 20 26.18 -9.70 12.64
C ASN A 20 24.74 -9.90 12.17
N ARG A 21 24.55 -10.62 11.07
CA ARG A 21 23.23 -10.86 10.49
C ARG A 21 22.45 -11.72 11.47
N THR A 22 21.35 -11.17 11.98
CA THR A 22 20.33 -11.95 12.69
C THR A 22 19.88 -13.09 11.77
N SER A 23 19.95 -14.32 12.25
CA SER A 23 19.48 -15.49 11.51
C SER A 23 17.97 -15.38 11.22
N LYS A 24 17.48 -16.07 10.19
CA LYS A 24 16.03 -16.10 9.87
C LYS A 24 15.17 -16.47 11.08
N GLU A 25 15.61 -17.45 11.86
CA GLU A 25 14.88 -17.87 13.07
C GLU A 25 14.96 -16.84 14.20
N GLY A 26 16.11 -16.21 14.39
CA GLY A 26 16.24 -15.08 15.32
C GLY A 26 15.34 -13.91 14.95
N MET A 27 15.24 -13.61 13.65
CA MET A 27 14.37 -12.56 13.12
C MET A 27 12.89 -12.88 13.35
N LYS A 28 12.45 -14.11 13.08
CA LYS A 28 11.07 -14.54 13.39
C LYS A 28 10.75 -14.40 14.87
N ALA A 29 11.67 -14.81 15.75
CA ALA A 29 11.49 -14.69 17.19
C ALA A 29 11.37 -13.22 17.65
N ASP A 30 12.21 -12.33 17.13
CA ASP A 30 12.12 -10.89 17.41
C ASP A 30 10.77 -10.31 16.95
N LEU A 31 10.35 -10.59 15.71
CA LEU A 31 9.07 -10.12 15.16
C LEU A 31 7.88 -10.58 16.01
N ILE A 32 7.86 -11.86 16.43
CA ILE A 32 6.83 -12.40 17.32
C ILE A 32 6.83 -11.65 18.66
N SER A 33 8.00 -11.45 19.28
CA SER A 33 8.12 -10.73 20.55
C SER A 33 7.60 -9.29 20.47
N ARG A 34 7.73 -8.67 19.29
CA ARG A 34 7.22 -7.32 18.98
C ARG A 34 5.77 -7.29 18.55
N LYS A 35 5.08 -8.44 18.49
CA LYS A 35 3.73 -8.58 17.93
C LYS A 35 3.64 -8.08 16.48
N ILE A 36 4.69 -8.27 15.71
CA ILE A 36 4.74 -8.01 14.27
C ILE A 36 4.51 -9.35 13.58
N ARG A 37 3.51 -9.42 12.68
CA ARG A 37 3.15 -10.65 12.02
C ARG A 37 3.98 -10.84 10.76
N LEU A 38 4.63 -12.00 10.67
CA LEU A 38 5.28 -12.48 9.46
C LEU A 38 4.57 -13.75 9.01
N THR A 39 4.07 -13.78 7.78
CA THR A 39 3.37 -14.95 7.23
C THR A 39 4.05 -15.34 5.92
N PRO A 40 4.73 -16.49 5.85
CA PRO A 40 5.31 -16.99 4.61
C PRO A 40 4.23 -17.32 3.57
N ASP A 41 4.54 -17.09 2.30
CA ASP A 41 3.72 -17.55 1.19
C ASP A 41 3.76 -19.08 1.11
N LYS A 42 2.62 -19.69 0.75
CA LYS A 42 2.49 -21.15 0.69
C LYS A 42 3.45 -21.79 -0.31
N GLN A 43 3.75 -21.10 -1.41
CA GLN A 43 4.58 -21.63 -2.50
C GLN A 43 6.06 -21.28 -2.32
N ASN A 44 6.36 -20.16 -1.65
CA ASN A 44 7.72 -19.72 -1.42
C ASN A 44 7.88 -19.14 -0.01
N ALA A 45 8.54 -19.88 0.87
CA ALA A 45 8.73 -19.48 2.27
C ALA A 45 9.60 -18.23 2.47
N ASP A 46 10.39 -17.84 1.47
CA ASP A 46 11.19 -16.61 1.50
C ASP A 46 10.39 -15.38 1.07
N LEU A 47 9.23 -15.58 0.42
CA LEU A 47 8.28 -14.54 0.07
C LEU A 47 7.27 -14.40 1.21
N VAL A 48 7.09 -13.20 1.75
CA VAL A 48 6.33 -13.01 2.99
C VAL A 48 5.32 -11.87 2.92
N THR A 49 4.27 -12.02 3.71
CA THR A 49 3.40 -10.93 4.16
C THR A 49 3.89 -10.45 5.52
N LEU A 50 4.17 -9.15 5.64
CA LEU A 50 4.69 -8.51 6.84
C LEU A 50 3.67 -7.47 7.32
N VAL A 51 3.09 -7.66 8.50
CA VAL A 51 2.07 -6.76 9.04
C VAL A 51 2.47 -6.23 10.41
N ILE A 52 2.60 -4.91 10.49
CA ILE A 52 2.94 -4.17 11.69
C ILE A 52 1.63 -3.57 12.24
N HIS A 53 1.10 -4.22 13.27
CA HIS A 53 -0.18 -3.88 13.86
C HIS A 53 -0.11 -2.62 14.74
N LYS A 54 -1.26 -2.02 15.02
CA LYS A 54 -1.41 -0.89 15.96
C LYS A 54 -0.77 -1.16 17.33
N SER A 55 -0.79 -2.42 17.78
CA SER A 55 -0.26 -2.84 19.08
C SER A 55 1.18 -3.36 19.06
N SER A 56 1.84 -3.34 17.89
CA SER A 56 3.23 -3.80 17.74
C SER A 56 4.22 -2.86 18.45
N ASN A 57 5.31 -3.41 18.99
CA ASN A 57 6.41 -2.62 19.52
C ASN A 57 7.43 -2.32 18.40
N VAL A 58 7.37 -1.08 17.88
CA VAL A 58 8.20 -0.63 16.76
C VAL A 58 9.45 0.15 17.19
N LYS A 59 9.71 0.27 18.50
CA LYS A 59 10.90 0.98 18.99
C LYS A 59 12.19 0.32 18.48
N ASN A 60 13.05 1.11 17.83
CA ASN A 60 14.30 0.65 17.21
C ASN A 60 14.09 -0.50 16.21
N PHE A 61 12.90 -0.67 15.65
CA PHE A 61 12.62 -1.72 14.68
C PHE A 61 13.19 -1.31 13.31
N SER A 62 14.09 -2.13 12.76
CA SER A 62 14.65 -1.90 11.43
C SER A 62 14.07 -2.87 10.41
N ILE A 63 13.24 -2.37 9.50
CA ILE A 63 12.71 -3.16 8.39
C ILE A 63 13.81 -3.68 7.46
N SER A 64 14.99 -3.03 7.40
CA SER A 64 16.11 -3.52 6.59
C SER A 64 16.56 -4.92 7.01
N GLU A 65 16.54 -5.25 8.30
CA GLU A 65 16.95 -6.58 8.78
C GLU A 65 15.97 -7.67 8.35
N VAL A 66 14.68 -7.32 8.26
CA VAL A 66 13.65 -8.19 7.68
C VAL A 66 13.93 -8.41 6.20
N CYS A 67 14.20 -7.34 5.45
CA CYS A 67 14.46 -7.39 4.01
C CYS A 67 15.77 -8.11 3.64
N LEU A 68 16.73 -8.20 4.55
CA LEU A 68 17.93 -9.03 4.37
C LEU A 68 17.64 -10.53 4.44
N ASN A 69 16.55 -10.91 5.10
CA ASN A 69 16.17 -12.30 5.36
C ASN A 69 14.99 -12.76 4.50
N PHE A 70 14.12 -11.85 4.08
CA PHE A 70 12.86 -12.15 3.39
C PHE A 70 12.60 -11.19 2.23
N LYS A 71 11.90 -11.68 1.21
CA LYS A 71 11.34 -10.87 0.13
C LYS A 71 9.91 -10.49 0.51
N ILE A 72 9.59 -9.20 0.56
CA ILE A 72 8.26 -8.75 0.99
C ILE A 72 7.32 -8.71 -0.21
N LYS A 73 6.22 -9.45 -0.10
CA LYS A 73 5.10 -9.49 -1.06
C LYS A 73 3.99 -8.53 -0.68
N SER A 74 3.63 -8.51 0.60
CA SER A 74 2.58 -7.65 1.14
C SER A 74 3.08 -6.98 2.42
N LEU A 75 2.79 -5.69 2.55
CA LEU A 75 3.20 -4.87 3.69
C LEU A 75 1.99 -4.17 4.32
N GLY A 76 1.71 -4.46 5.59
CA GLY A 76 0.71 -3.76 6.40
C GLY A 76 1.36 -2.81 7.40
N ILE A 77 0.99 -1.52 7.35
CA ILE A 77 1.51 -0.46 8.22
C ILE A 77 0.35 0.21 8.96
N HIS A 78 0.15 -0.20 10.21
CA HIS A 78 -0.99 0.27 11.01
C HIS A 78 -0.58 0.97 12.31
N ASN A 79 0.68 0.88 12.70
CA ASN A 79 1.20 1.46 13.94
C ASN A 79 1.48 2.96 13.81
N GLU A 80 1.25 3.75 14.87
CA GLU A 80 1.42 5.22 14.86
C GLU A 80 2.72 5.72 15.52
N GLU A 81 3.54 4.80 16.03
CA GLU A 81 4.74 5.09 16.83
C GLU A 81 6.04 4.85 16.06
N PHE A 82 5.98 4.79 14.72
CA PHE A 82 7.19 4.68 13.90
C PHE A 82 8.09 5.90 14.07
N ASP A 83 9.39 5.62 14.14
CA ASP A 83 10.43 6.64 14.06
C ASP A 83 10.87 6.88 12.60
N ASP A 84 11.64 7.95 12.38
CA ASP A 84 12.19 8.28 11.06
C ASP A 84 13.18 7.21 10.56
N LEU A 85 13.70 6.36 11.44
CA LEU A 85 14.62 5.29 11.05
C LEU A 85 13.89 4.23 10.23
N PHE A 86 12.68 3.83 10.65
CA PHE A 86 11.83 2.91 9.89
C PHE A 86 11.63 3.37 8.44
N PHE A 87 11.20 4.62 8.24
CA PHE A 87 10.91 5.17 6.90
C PHE A 87 12.16 5.46 6.07
N ARG A 88 13.34 5.64 6.69
CA ARG A 88 14.61 5.67 5.95
C ARG A 88 15.00 4.28 5.46
N ASN A 89 14.85 3.27 6.31
CA ASN A 89 15.30 1.92 6.02
C ASN A 89 14.37 1.17 5.05
N ILE A 90 13.08 1.54 4.98
CA ILE A 90 12.15 0.96 4.00
C ILE A 90 12.63 1.16 2.56
N ARG A 91 13.36 2.24 2.26
CA ARG A 91 13.91 2.51 0.91
C ARG A 91 15.03 1.56 0.50
N GLN A 92 15.65 0.87 1.46
CA GLN A 92 16.80 -0.02 1.23
C GLN A 92 16.38 -1.46 0.89
N CYS A 93 15.11 -1.78 1.07
CA CYS A 93 14.56 -3.09 0.76
C CYS A 93 14.41 -3.31 -0.75
N ASP A 94 14.51 -4.57 -1.18
CA ASP A 94 14.13 -4.99 -2.53
C ASP A 94 12.60 -5.16 -2.61
N TRP A 95 11.95 -4.26 -3.33
CA TRP A 95 10.50 -4.23 -3.53
C TRP A 95 10.04 -4.86 -4.85
N SER A 96 10.92 -5.59 -5.55
CA SER A 96 10.60 -6.23 -6.84
C SER A 96 9.42 -7.21 -6.76
N ASN A 97 9.10 -7.74 -5.58
CA ASN A 97 8.02 -8.69 -5.34
C ASN A 97 6.77 -8.07 -4.68
N LEU A 98 6.74 -6.76 -4.48
CA LEU A 98 5.64 -6.10 -3.77
C LEU A 98 4.35 -6.13 -4.60
N GLU A 99 3.34 -6.80 -4.09
CA GLU A 99 1.99 -6.88 -4.66
C GLU A 99 1.00 -6.01 -3.90
N GLU A 100 1.18 -5.83 -2.58
CA GLU A 100 0.17 -5.17 -1.77
C GLU A 100 0.78 -4.28 -0.69
N VAL A 101 0.18 -3.10 -0.49
CA VAL A 101 0.40 -2.29 0.70
C VAL A 101 -0.93 -1.91 1.33
N ALA A 102 -1.06 -2.17 2.63
CA ALA A 102 -2.19 -1.76 3.45
C ALA A 102 -1.75 -0.73 4.49
N ILE A 103 -2.46 0.41 4.57
CA ILE A 103 -2.07 1.55 5.38
C ILE A 103 -3.24 2.00 6.23
N SER A 104 -3.02 2.14 7.53
CA SER A 104 -3.95 2.85 8.41
C SER A 104 -3.26 3.80 9.39
N SER A 105 -1.96 4.03 9.23
CA SER A 105 -1.18 4.95 10.07
C SER A 105 -1.07 6.32 9.43
N LYS A 106 -1.27 7.37 10.23
CA LYS A 106 -1.08 8.78 9.83
C LYS A 106 0.38 9.18 9.71
N LYS A 107 1.32 8.37 10.21
CA LYS A 107 2.77 8.60 10.09
C LYS A 107 3.32 8.28 8.71
N VAL A 108 2.56 7.55 7.90
CA VAL A 108 3.03 7.06 6.61
C VAL A 108 3.09 8.19 5.59
N ASP A 109 4.27 8.39 5.01
CA ASP A 109 4.45 9.21 3.83
C ASP A 109 3.96 8.46 2.59
N LEU A 110 2.80 8.86 2.05
CA LEU A 110 2.22 8.23 0.86
C LEU A 110 3.11 8.36 -0.37
N LYS A 111 3.92 9.43 -0.49
CA LYS A 111 4.88 9.57 -1.60
C LYS A 111 5.91 8.47 -1.55
N LEU A 112 6.44 8.19 -0.35
CA LEU A 112 7.38 7.11 -0.12
C LEU A 112 6.76 5.76 -0.45
N ILE A 113 5.60 5.44 0.09
CA ILE A 113 4.94 4.15 -0.16
C ILE A 113 4.65 3.95 -1.64
N CYS A 114 4.14 4.97 -2.32
CA CYS A 114 3.78 4.84 -3.73
C CYS A 114 5.00 4.76 -4.65
N SER A 115 6.16 5.25 -4.22
CA SER A 115 7.43 4.99 -4.92
C SER A 115 7.84 3.51 -4.87
N LEU A 116 7.41 2.74 -3.86
CA LEU A 116 7.75 1.32 -3.76
C LEU A 116 7.09 0.51 -4.88
N PHE A 117 5.85 0.85 -5.25
CA PHE A 117 5.16 0.21 -6.37
C PHE A 117 5.87 0.42 -7.71
N LYS A 118 6.55 1.56 -7.92
CA LYS A 118 7.31 1.82 -9.15
C LYS A 118 8.47 0.85 -9.36
N ILE A 119 9.01 0.29 -8.27
CA ILE A 119 10.12 -0.67 -8.28
C ILE A 119 9.61 -2.12 -8.44
N SER A 120 8.35 -2.38 -8.11
CA SER A 120 7.77 -3.71 -8.20
C SER A 120 7.60 -4.19 -9.64
N ASN A 121 7.98 -5.44 -9.88
CA ASN A 121 7.80 -6.14 -11.16
C ASN A 121 6.46 -6.88 -11.24
N GLN A 122 5.63 -6.80 -10.19
CA GLN A 122 4.37 -7.51 -10.13
C GLN A 122 3.33 -6.85 -11.03
N ARG A 123 2.53 -7.68 -11.72
CA ARG A 123 1.47 -7.18 -12.60
C ARG A 123 0.27 -6.66 -11.80
N GLN A 124 -0.02 -7.33 -10.69
CA GLN A 124 -1.11 -6.95 -9.79
C GLN A 124 -0.51 -6.22 -8.60
N LYS A 125 -0.96 -4.98 -8.41
CA LYS A 125 -0.48 -4.09 -7.35
C LYS A 125 -1.69 -3.47 -6.67
N SER A 126 -1.83 -3.70 -5.38
CA SER A 126 -2.99 -3.32 -4.58
C SER A 126 -2.59 -2.33 -3.50
N LEU A 127 -3.29 -1.19 -3.44
CA LEU A 127 -3.17 -0.22 -2.37
C LEU A 127 -4.47 -0.20 -1.57
N LEU A 128 -4.39 -0.55 -0.28
CA LEU A 128 -5.50 -0.46 0.66
C LEU A 128 -5.22 0.66 1.67
N ILE A 129 -6.14 1.62 1.77
CA ILE A 129 -6.05 2.73 2.73
C ILE A 129 -7.26 2.71 3.65
N GLN A 130 -7.02 2.78 4.96
CA GLN A 130 -8.06 2.61 5.97
C GLN A 130 -7.97 3.68 7.05
N ASN A 131 -9.10 4.26 7.47
CA ASN A 131 -9.20 5.16 8.62
C ASN A 131 -8.26 6.39 8.54
N LEU A 132 -8.01 6.91 7.33
CA LEU A 132 -7.17 8.08 7.10
C LEU A 132 -7.95 9.25 6.52
N ILE A 133 -7.45 10.46 6.80
CA ILE A 133 -7.85 11.67 6.09
C ILE A 133 -6.91 11.77 4.89
N LEU A 134 -7.46 11.63 3.69
CA LEU A 134 -6.73 11.71 2.44
C LEU A 134 -6.53 13.16 2.02
N ASP A 135 -5.37 13.42 1.46
CA ASP A 135 -4.98 14.71 0.91
C ASP A 135 -4.27 14.53 -0.45
N GLN A 136 -3.79 15.64 -0.99
CA GLN A 136 -3.08 15.69 -2.27
C GLN A 136 -1.82 14.80 -2.34
N SER A 137 -1.26 14.32 -1.23
CA SER A 137 -0.12 13.41 -1.25
C SER A 137 -0.44 12.09 -1.96
N LEU A 138 -1.71 11.70 -2.00
CA LEU A 138 -2.19 10.53 -2.74
C LEU A 138 -1.99 10.66 -4.25
N ASN A 139 -1.80 11.87 -4.79
CA ASN A 139 -1.45 12.07 -6.20
C ASN A 139 -0.15 11.35 -6.60
N HIS A 140 0.76 11.11 -5.64
CA HIS A 140 1.98 10.32 -5.88
C HIS A 140 1.72 8.83 -6.14
N CYS A 141 0.49 8.39 -5.88
CA CYS A 141 0.01 7.02 -6.11
C CYS A 141 -0.73 6.88 -7.44
N ASN A 142 -0.51 7.80 -8.39
CA ASN A 142 -1.12 7.73 -9.71
C ASN A 142 -0.92 6.34 -10.34
N SER A 143 -2.03 5.68 -10.64
CA SER A 143 -2.07 4.29 -11.10
C SER A 143 -1.30 4.06 -12.41
N ALA A 144 -1.32 5.02 -13.34
CA ALA A 144 -0.59 4.91 -14.60
C ALA A 144 0.95 4.94 -14.39
N GLU A 145 1.42 5.69 -13.40
CA GLU A 145 2.84 5.78 -13.07
C GLU A 145 3.34 4.65 -12.16
N THR A 146 2.49 4.21 -11.23
CA THR A 146 2.84 3.21 -10.20
C THR A 146 2.54 1.78 -10.63
N GLY A 147 1.66 1.62 -11.61
CA GLY A 147 1.10 0.33 -12.02
C GLY A 147 0.12 -0.25 -11.00
N ILE A 148 -0.40 0.55 -10.08
CA ILE A 148 -1.46 0.12 -9.15
C ILE A 148 -2.68 -0.30 -9.98
N SER A 149 -3.10 -1.55 -9.80
CA SER A 149 -4.25 -2.14 -10.49
C SER A 149 -5.49 -2.23 -9.57
N SER A 150 -5.28 -2.27 -8.25
CA SER A 150 -6.34 -2.40 -7.25
C SER A 150 -6.27 -1.28 -6.22
N LEU A 151 -7.42 -0.64 -5.96
CA LEU A 151 -7.57 0.36 -4.91
C LEU A 151 -8.66 -0.05 -3.91
N GLY A 152 -8.29 -0.10 -2.63
CA GLY A 152 -9.20 -0.27 -1.51
C GLY A 152 -9.26 0.99 -0.64
N LEU A 153 -10.45 1.49 -0.35
CA LEU A 153 -10.70 2.63 0.55
C LEU A 153 -11.69 2.21 1.64
N ASP A 154 -11.29 2.30 2.90
CA ASP A 154 -12.10 1.88 4.06
C ASP A 154 -12.19 2.98 5.11
N ASP A 155 -13.41 3.47 5.37
CA ASP A 155 -13.69 4.51 6.37
C ASP A 155 -12.75 5.72 6.24
N ILE A 156 -12.62 6.22 5.01
CA ILE A 156 -11.76 7.35 4.68
C ILE A 156 -12.50 8.67 4.78
N GLN A 157 -11.74 9.73 5.02
CA GLN A 157 -12.21 11.10 4.93
C GLN A 157 -11.34 11.89 3.96
N PHE A 158 -11.86 13.01 3.50
CA PHE A 158 -11.21 13.87 2.52
C PHE A 158 -10.93 15.24 3.15
N ASN A 159 -9.73 15.79 2.96
CA ASN A 159 -9.48 17.18 3.32
C ASN A 159 -10.08 18.11 2.26
N GLY A 160 -10.56 19.29 2.65
CA GLY A 160 -11.56 20.06 1.88
C GLY A 160 -11.34 20.26 0.37
N GLU A 161 -10.08 20.38 -0.10
CA GLU A 161 -9.77 20.58 -1.53
C GLU A 161 -9.60 19.26 -2.31
N PHE A 162 -9.40 18.13 -1.61
CA PHE A 162 -9.15 16.82 -2.19
C PHE A 162 -10.35 15.92 -1.95
N ASN A 163 -11.17 15.66 -2.97
CA ASN A 163 -12.38 14.86 -2.84
C ASN A 163 -12.26 13.47 -3.48
N PHE A 164 -13.33 12.68 -3.33
CA PHE A 164 -13.44 11.34 -3.90
C PHE A 164 -13.20 11.27 -5.41
N CYS A 165 -13.80 12.18 -6.17
CA CYS A 165 -13.68 12.20 -7.62
C CYS A 165 -12.25 12.56 -8.07
N ASN A 166 -11.60 13.50 -7.40
CA ASN A 166 -10.20 13.85 -7.62
C ASN A 166 -9.30 12.64 -7.34
N THR A 167 -9.60 11.89 -6.29
CA THR A 167 -8.91 10.64 -5.96
C THR A 167 -9.02 9.64 -7.10
N LEU A 168 -10.23 9.30 -7.53
CA LEU A 168 -10.43 8.29 -8.57
C LEU A 168 -9.77 8.66 -9.91
N ARG A 169 -9.65 9.95 -10.25
CA ARG A 169 -8.92 10.39 -11.44
C ARG A 169 -7.44 9.97 -11.45
N ASN A 170 -6.79 9.92 -10.29
CA ASN A 170 -5.43 9.40 -10.18
C ASN A 170 -5.34 7.89 -10.37
N PHE A 171 -6.46 7.20 -10.19
CA PHE A 171 -6.55 5.75 -10.26
C PHE A 171 -7.26 5.27 -11.55
N SER A 172 -7.16 6.04 -12.64
CA SER A 172 -7.88 5.77 -13.90
C SER A 172 -7.52 4.44 -14.58
N THR A 173 -6.39 3.82 -14.26
CA THR A 173 -5.98 2.54 -14.86
C THR A 173 -6.34 1.31 -14.04
N ILE A 174 -6.95 1.47 -12.85
CA ILE A 174 -7.30 0.34 -11.98
C ILE A 174 -8.35 -0.57 -12.63
N ASP A 175 -8.25 -1.86 -12.34
CA ASP A 175 -9.25 -2.87 -12.71
C ASP A 175 -10.09 -3.33 -11.51
N LEU A 176 -9.67 -3.00 -10.28
CA LEU A 176 -10.42 -3.30 -9.07
C LEU A 176 -10.56 -2.06 -8.18
N LEU A 177 -11.80 -1.77 -7.78
CA LEU A 177 -12.13 -0.76 -6.78
C LEU A 177 -12.96 -1.41 -5.67
N SER A 178 -12.51 -1.27 -4.43
CA SER A 178 -13.28 -1.66 -3.25
C SER A 178 -13.43 -0.47 -2.32
N ILE A 179 -14.67 -0.15 -1.94
CA ILE A 179 -14.98 0.94 -1.03
C ILE A 179 -15.87 0.42 0.09
N LEU A 180 -15.42 0.63 1.32
CA LEU A 180 -16.13 0.28 2.54
C LEU A 180 -16.37 1.53 3.38
N LYS A 181 -17.60 1.74 3.83
CA LYS A 181 -17.98 2.84 4.74
C LYS A 181 -17.66 4.23 4.18
N SER A 182 -18.10 4.49 2.96
CA SER A 182 -17.94 5.82 2.36
C SER A 182 -18.83 6.85 3.08
N SER A 183 -18.24 7.98 3.48
CA SER A 183 -18.99 9.12 4.01
C SER A 183 -19.51 10.06 2.92
N GLU A 184 -19.10 9.84 1.66
CA GLU A 184 -19.51 10.61 0.50
C GLU A 184 -20.99 10.39 0.14
N GLY A 185 -21.59 11.36 -0.53
CA GLY A 185 -22.99 11.28 -0.95
C GLY A 185 -23.20 10.41 -2.19
N LYS A 186 -24.47 10.25 -2.57
CA LYS A 186 -24.87 9.53 -3.80
C LYS A 186 -24.30 10.15 -5.08
N LYS A 187 -24.06 11.46 -5.10
CA LYS A 187 -23.61 12.16 -6.33
C LYS A 187 -22.23 11.70 -6.75
N GLU A 188 -21.39 11.38 -5.79
CA GLU A 188 -20.00 10.98 -5.95
C GLU A 188 -19.85 9.59 -6.59
N LEU A 189 -20.89 8.75 -6.55
CA LEU A 189 -20.94 7.48 -7.29
C LEU A 189 -20.70 7.66 -8.79
N ALA A 190 -21.14 8.78 -9.36
CA ALA A 190 -20.97 9.05 -10.78
C ALA A 190 -19.49 9.06 -11.21
N CYS A 191 -18.57 9.37 -10.29
CA CYS A 191 -17.14 9.42 -10.57
C CYS A 191 -16.53 8.02 -10.83
N ILE A 192 -17.20 6.96 -10.41
CA ILE A 192 -16.81 5.57 -10.73
C ILE A 192 -16.98 5.29 -12.24
N LEU A 193 -17.92 5.98 -12.91
CA LEU A 193 -18.11 5.86 -14.36
C LEU A 193 -16.90 6.36 -15.16
N ASP A 194 -15.96 7.08 -14.53
CA ASP A 194 -14.76 7.60 -15.18
C ASP A 194 -13.55 6.65 -15.07
N LEU A 195 -13.76 5.43 -14.55
CA LEU A 195 -12.73 4.38 -14.48
C LEU A 195 -12.90 3.39 -15.66
N PRO A 196 -12.21 3.56 -16.79
CA PRO A 196 -12.48 2.79 -18.01
C PRO A 196 -12.14 1.29 -17.91
N ASN A 197 -11.20 0.92 -17.04
CA ASN A 197 -10.64 -0.43 -16.97
C ASN A 197 -11.23 -1.30 -15.84
N LEU A 198 -12.16 -0.76 -15.05
CA LEU A 198 -12.73 -1.42 -13.89
C LEU A 198 -13.44 -2.73 -14.23
N ASN A 199 -12.93 -3.87 -13.78
CA ASN A 199 -13.53 -5.20 -13.97
C ASN A 199 -14.29 -5.66 -12.72
N TYR A 200 -13.88 -5.18 -11.56
CA TYR A 200 -14.48 -5.52 -10.28
C TYR A 200 -14.76 -4.25 -9.46
N LEU A 201 -15.97 -4.18 -8.92
CA LEU A 201 -16.44 -3.10 -8.05
C LEU A 201 -17.06 -3.69 -6.78
N SER A 202 -16.49 -3.39 -5.61
CA SER A 202 -17.13 -3.68 -4.33
C SER A 202 -17.52 -2.37 -3.65
N LEU A 203 -18.81 -2.20 -3.37
CA LEU A 203 -19.34 -1.05 -2.65
C LEU A 203 -20.14 -1.53 -1.45
N GLN A 204 -19.71 -1.13 -0.26
CA GLN A 204 -20.34 -1.52 0.99
C GLN A 204 -20.50 -0.31 1.92
N ASN A 205 -21.68 -0.18 2.55
CA ASN A 205 -21.95 0.88 3.52
C ASN A 205 -21.76 2.31 2.96
N TRP A 206 -22.28 2.61 1.76
CA TRP A 206 -22.18 3.96 1.19
C TRP A 206 -23.25 4.89 1.77
N LYS A 207 -22.86 6.05 2.27
CA LYS A 207 -23.81 6.99 2.87
C LYS A 207 -24.79 7.57 1.83
N GLY A 208 -26.07 7.32 2.05
CA GLY A 208 -27.14 7.94 1.26
C GLY A 208 -27.30 7.40 -0.16
N ALA A 209 -26.72 6.24 -0.47
CA ALA A 209 -26.97 5.50 -1.69
C ALA A 209 -27.65 4.18 -1.36
N SER A 210 -28.74 3.88 -2.07
CA SER A 210 -29.49 2.63 -1.94
C SER A 210 -28.92 1.53 -2.85
N ILE A 211 -29.34 0.28 -2.63
CA ILE A 211 -29.08 -0.84 -3.56
C ILE A 211 -29.46 -0.48 -5.00
N SER A 212 -30.59 0.21 -5.19
CA SER A 212 -31.05 0.62 -6.52
C SER A 212 -30.10 1.60 -7.22
N ASP A 213 -29.46 2.48 -6.46
CA ASP A 213 -28.50 3.46 -7.00
C ASP A 213 -27.23 2.76 -7.50
N PHE A 214 -26.78 1.74 -6.79
CA PHE A 214 -25.64 0.94 -7.22
C PHE A 214 -25.95 0.08 -8.45
N LEU A 215 -27.15 -0.52 -8.51
CA LEU A 215 -27.58 -1.27 -9.70
C LEU A 215 -27.67 -0.37 -10.94
N ASP A 216 -28.16 0.87 -10.78
CA ASP A 216 -28.17 1.86 -11.84
C ASP A 216 -26.75 2.29 -12.26
N LEU A 217 -25.84 2.50 -11.29
CA LEU A 217 -24.42 2.76 -11.57
C LEU A 217 -23.80 1.63 -12.41
N VAL A 218 -23.97 0.37 -12.01
CA VAL A 218 -23.46 -0.80 -12.72
C VAL A 218 -24.03 -0.84 -14.14
N LYS A 219 -25.35 -0.69 -14.30
CA LYS A 219 -25.99 -0.66 -15.61
C LYS A 219 -25.44 0.45 -16.51
N LYS A 220 -25.28 1.66 -15.98
CA LYS A 220 -24.68 2.80 -16.70
C LYS A 220 -23.24 2.52 -17.11
N TYR A 221 -22.46 1.90 -16.22
CA TYR A 221 -21.09 1.48 -16.51
C TYR A 221 -21.04 0.49 -17.67
N GLU A 222 -21.86 -0.57 -17.61
CA GLU A 222 -21.90 -1.61 -18.64
C GLU A 222 -22.32 -1.06 -20.00
N ILE A 223 -23.26 -0.12 -20.03
CA ILE A 223 -23.67 0.59 -21.26
C ILE A 223 -22.53 1.45 -21.81
N LYS A 224 -21.89 2.26 -20.94
CA LYS A 224 -20.81 3.19 -21.33
C LYS A 224 -19.63 2.46 -21.96
N TYR A 225 -19.21 1.34 -21.35
CA TYR A 225 -18.01 0.61 -21.76
C TYR A 225 -18.29 -0.68 -22.56
N LYS A 226 -19.57 -0.99 -22.82
CA LYS A 226 -20.02 -2.16 -23.60
C LYS A 226 -19.44 -3.48 -23.09
N ARG A 227 -19.35 -3.65 -21.76
CA ARG A 227 -18.83 -4.86 -21.11
C ARG A 227 -19.47 -5.08 -19.75
N LYS A 228 -19.38 -6.31 -19.25
CA LYS A 228 -19.87 -6.67 -17.91
C LYS A 228 -18.94 -6.15 -16.81
N LEU A 229 -19.53 -5.74 -15.71
CA LEU A 229 -18.83 -5.35 -14.48
C LEU A 229 -19.21 -6.35 -13.38
N GLN A 230 -18.22 -7.02 -12.79
CA GLN A 230 -18.47 -7.81 -11.59
C GLN A 230 -18.67 -6.84 -10.42
N ALA A 231 -19.81 -6.90 -9.76
CA ALA A 231 -20.15 -5.97 -8.70
C ALA A 231 -20.70 -6.69 -7.45
N ASP A 232 -20.02 -6.48 -6.34
CA ASP A 232 -20.45 -6.93 -5.02
C ASP A 232 -20.98 -5.70 -4.27
N VAL A 233 -22.30 -5.65 -4.12
CA VAL A 233 -23.00 -4.49 -3.57
C VAL A 233 -23.79 -4.94 -2.35
N GLU A 234 -23.35 -4.52 -1.17
CA GLU A 234 -24.06 -4.77 0.07
C GLU A 234 -24.40 -3.46 0.78
N ASP A 235 -25.69 -3.26 1.03
CA ASP A 235 -26.17 -2.25 1.98
C ASP A 235 -26.65 -2.97 3.25
N PRO A 236 -25.83 -3.03 4.32
CA PRO A 236 -26.27 -3.64 5.56
C PRO A 236 -27.17 -2.71 6.39
N LEU A 237 -27.42 -1.47 5.94
CA LEU A 237 -28.24 -0.48 6.64
C LEU A 237 -29.44 -0.07 5.77
N GLY A 238 -30.38 -0.99 5.62
CA GLY A 238 -31.76 -0.67 5.29
C GLY A 238 -32.39 0.25 6.35
N TYR A 239 -32.07 1.54 6.32
CA TYR A 239 -32.87 2.58 6.97
C TYR A 239 -34.04 2.96 6.06
N GLU A 240 -34.89 1.99 5.79
CA GLU A 240 -36.33 2.25 5.66
C GLU A 240 -37.00 1.68 6.91
N LYS A 241 -37.11 2.52 7.94
CA LYS A 241 -38.27 2.60 8.83
C LYS A 241 -38.43 4.03 9.32
#